data_AF-A0A285IA73-F1
#
_entry.id   AF-A0A285IA73-F1
#
_cell.length_a   1.000
_cell.length_b   1.000
_cell.length_c   1.000
_cell.angle_alpha   90.00
_cell.angle_beta   90.00
_cell.angle_gamma   90.00
#
_symmetry.space_group_name_H-M   'P 1'
#
loop_
_entity.id
_entity.type
_entity.pdbx_description
1 polymer ?
#
loop_
_entity_poly.entity_id
_entity_poly.type
_entity_poly.pdbx_seq_one_letter_code
_entity_poly.pdbx_strand_id
1 'polypeptide(L)'
;MALEVAKLVVDALTPLAVVAVGYVLNRRLRKVEQAQWANQTVITRRLQIFDKLAPPLNRMLCFATFVGRWKEIQPAQVIALKREVDETMYANRLLFSDDLFTAYQAFMAAMFAMFATADADAPIRAPISRPGLGDRRNLPWWNPALQSCFSTGDPATLDEISAAYDTLSRQFRTDLYVLHSR
;
A
#
# COMPACT_ATOMS: atom_id res chain seq x y z
N MET A 1 17.76 29.62 66.06
CA MET A 1 16.38 29.74 65.54
C MET A 1 16.31 29.86 64.01
N ALA A 2 16.90 30.87 63.37
CA ALA A 2 16.81 31.00 61.89
C ALA A 2 17.43 29.83 61.09
N LEU A 3 18.54 29.25 61.55
CA LEU A 3 19.24 28.15 60.85
C LEU A 3 18.48 26.81 60.89
N GLU A 4 17.78 26.52 61.99
CA GLU A 4 16.97 25.30 62.14
C GLU A 4 15.71 25.34 61.29
N VAL A 5 15.05 26.51 61.25
CA VAL A 5 13.90 26.75 60.37
C VAL A 5 14.32 26.62 58.90
N ALA A 6 15.49 27.13 58.53
CA ALA A 6 16.02 26.99 57.16
C ALA A 6 16.28 25.52 56.78
N LYS A 7 16.86 24.70 57.68
CA LYS A 7 17.05 23.26 57.44
C LYS A 7 15.74 22.53 57.24
N LEU A 8 14.75 22.78 58.09
CA LEU A 8 13.43 22.16 58.01
C LEU A 8 12.70 22.49 56.70
N VAL A 9 12.85 23.74 56.23
CA VAL A 9 12.30 24.19 54.94
C VAL A 9 12.97 23.47 53.78
N VAL A 10 14.30 23.33 53.78
CA VAL A 10 15.05 22.61 52.73
C VAL A 10 14.72 21.11 52.72
N ASP A 11 14.60 20.49 53.89
CA ASP A 11 14.25 19.07 54.04
C ASP A 11 12.82 18.78 53.57
N ALA A 12 11.89 19.75 53.67
CA ALA A 12 10.54 19.63 53.13
C ALA A 12 10.46 19.95 51.62
N LEU A 13 11.29 20.88 51.11
CA LEU A 13 11.32 21.27 49.70
C LEU A 13 11.89 20.18 48.79
N THR A 14 12.88 19.43 49.28
CA THR A 14 13.54 18.37 48.51
C THR A 14 12.56 17.27 48.05
N PRO A 15 11.77 16.61 48.94
CA PRO A 15 10.79 15.62 48.52
C PRO A 15 9.67 16.22 47.66
N LEU A 16 9.24 17.47 47.92
CA LEU A 16 8.25 18.16 47.07
C LEU A 16 8.77 18.40 45.65
N ALA A 17 10.02 18.82 45.51
CA ALA A 17 10.67 19.02 44.21
C ALA A 17 10.79 17.69 43.46
N VAL A 18 11.19 16.60 44.14
CA VAL A 18 11.27 15.25 43.55
C VAL A 18 9.89 14.78 43.06
N VAL A 19 8.84 14.97 43.86
CA VAL A 19 7.46 14.62 43.47
C VAL A 19 7.01 15.46 42.27
N ALA A 20 7.28 16.76 42.25
CA ALA A 20 6.91 17.64 41.14
C ALA A 20 7.62 17.25 39.83
N VAL A 21 8.93 16.98 39.90
CA VAL A 21 9.72 16.53 38.74
C VAL A 21 9.23 15.16 38.27
N GLY A 22 9.02 14.22 39.19
CA GLY A 22 8.50 12.88 38.87
C GLY A 22 7.14 12.94 38.20
N TYR A 23 6.24 13.81 38.69
CA TYR A 23 4.92 14.02 38.09
C TYR A 23 5.02 14.59 36.66
N VAL A 24 5.84 15.62 36.45
CA VAL A 24 6.04 16.22 35.12
C VAL A 24 6.66 15.22 34.14
N LEU A 25 7.68 14.47 34.58
CA LEU A 25 8.35 13.47 33.76
C LEU A 25 7.39 12.33 33.37
N ASN A 26 6.66 11.77 34.33
CA ASN A 26 5.67 10.71 34.07
C ASN A 26 4.59 11.18 33.10
N ARG A 27 4.12 12.43 33.24
CA ARG A 27 3.11 13.00 32.33
C ARG A 27 3.64 13.17 30.90
N ARG A 28 4.93 13.51 30.73
CA ARG A 28 5.58 13.60 29.41
C ARG A 28 5.81 12.21 28.81
N LEU A 29 6.31 11.26 29.60
CA LEU A 29 6.52 9.87 29.18
C LEU A 29 5.22 9.24 28.65
N ARG A 30 4.12 9.36 29.40
CA ARG A 30 2.81 8.84 28.98
C ARG A 30 2.32 9.43 27.65
N LYS A 31 2.54 10.72 27.40
CA LYS A 31 2.16 11.35 26.12
C LYS A 31 2.99 10.80 24.94
N VAL A 32 4.29 10.62 25.14
CA VAL A 32 5.18 10.03 24.13
C VAL A 32 4.79 8.58 23.87
N GLU A 33 4.54 7.80 24.92
CA GLU A 33 4.11 6.41 24.81
C GLU A 33 2.77 6.26 24.07
N GLN A 34 1.78 7.12 24.37
CA GLN A 34 0.50 7.14 23.64
C GLN A 34 0.67 7.46 22.15
N ALA A 35 1.53 8.44 21.82
CA ALA A 35 1.83 8.77 20.43
C ALA A 35 2.57 7.63 19.71
N GLN A 36 3.54 7.00 20.38
CA GLN A 36 4.25 5.83 19.86
C GLN A 36 3.30 4.65 19.64
N TRP A 37 2.40 4.39 20.58
CA TRP A 37 1.42 3.30 20.47
C TRP A 37 0.45 3.53 19.30
N ALA A 38 -0.12 4.74 19.17
CA ALA A 38 -0.98 5.08 18.05
C ALA A 38 -0.27 4.91 16.69
N ASN A 39 0.98 5.35 16.60
CA ASN A 39 1.80 5.16 15.39
C ASN A 39 2.06 3.67 15.10
N GLN A 40 2.37 2.87 16.12
CA GLN A 40 2.56 1.42 15.96
C GLN A 40 1.29 0.72 15.47
N THR A 41 0.12 1.11 15.96
CA THR A 41 -1.17 0.55 15.48
C THR A 41 -1.39 0.86 14.00
N VAL A 42 -1.12 2.09 13.56
CA VAL A 42 -1.25 2.48 12.14
C VAL A 42 -0.27 1.70 11.25
N ILE A 43 1.01 1.60 11.65
CA ILE A 43 2.03 0.85 10.89
C ILE A 43 1.64 -0.63 10.80
N THR A 44 1.21 -1.23 11.91
CA THR A 44 0.76 -2.62 11.94
C THR A 44 -0.39 -2.84 10.98
N ARG A 45 -1.37 -1.92 10.95
CA ARG A 45 -2.50 -2.01 10.03
C ARG A 45 -2.07 -1.87 8.57
N ARG A 46 -1.16 -0.95 8.26
CA ARG A 46 -0.58 -0.79 6.90
C ARG A 46 0.12 -2.06 6.43
N LEU A 47 0.94 -2.68 7.29
CA LEU A 47 1.62 -3.94 6.98
C LEU A 47 0.62 -5.07 6.68
N GLN A 48 -0.42 -5.23 7.51
CA GLN A 48 -1.46 -6.22 7.28
C GLN A 48 -2.19 -6.03 5.95
N ILE A 49 -2.41 -4.78 5.53
CA ILE A 49 -3.05 -4.50 4.25
C ILE A 49 -2.07 -4.76 3.10
N PHE A 50 -0.80 -4.39 3.26
CA PHE A 50 0.23 -4.70 2.27
C PHE A 50 0.38 -6.20 2.02
N ASP A 51 0.39 -7.02 3.06
CA ASP A 51 0.46 -8.49 2.95
C ASP A 51 -0.70 -9.07 2.12
N LYS A 52 -1.86 -8.41 2.16
CA LYS A 52 -3.03 -8.78 1.34
C LYS A 52 -2.93 -8.27 -0.09
N LEU A 53 -2.37 -7.08 -0.30
CA LEU A 53 -2.29 -6.42 -1.60
C LEU A 53 -1.13 -6.92 -2.47
N ALA A 54 0.01 -7.29 -1.88
CA ALA A 54 1.20 -7.63 -2.63
C ALA A 54 1.02 -8.86 -3.54
N PRO A 55 0.43 -10.00 -3.08
CA PRO A 55 0.19 -11.15 -3.95
C PRO A 55 -0.71 -10.85 -5.17
N PRO A 56 -1.91 -10.25 -5.04
CA PRO A 56 -2.77 -9.98 -6.20
C PRO A 56 -2.18 -8.95 -7.16
N LEU A 57 -1.52 -7.89 -6.65
CA LEU A 57 -0.80 -6.91 -7.48
C LEU A 57 0.30 -7.58 -8.32
N ASN A 58 1.11 -8.44 -7.70
CA ASN A 58 2.15 -9.17 -8.40
C ASN A 58 1.57 -10.17 -9.42
N ARG A 59 0.45 -10.84 -9.12
CA ARG A 59 -0.23 -11.72 -10.10
C ARG A 59 -0.70 -10.95 -11.34
N MET A 60 -1.23 -9.75 -11.16
CA MET A 60 -1.60 -8.87 -12.28
C MET A 60 -0.37 -8.47 -13.11
N LEU A 61 0.74 -8.11 -12.47
CA LEU A 61 2.01 -7.83 -13.16
C LEU A 61 2.50 -9.04 -13.95
N CYS A 62 2.57 -10.22 -13.32
CA CYS A 62 3.00 -11.46 -13.97
C CYS A 62 2.12 -11.78 -15.19
N PHE A 63 0.80 -11.62 -15.05
CA PHE A 63 -0.12 -11.79 -16.15
C PHE A 63 0.24 -10.85 -17.30
N ALA A 64 0.42 -9.55 -17.04
CA ALA A 64 0.69 -8.57 -18.09
C ALA A 64 2.04 -8.77 -18.78
N THR A 65 3.06 -9.18 -18.01
CA THR A 65 4.46 -9.24 -18.45
C THR A 65 4.88 -10.59 -19.02
N PHE A 66 4.00 -11.58 -19.05
CA PHE A 66 4.32 -12.96 -19.47
C PHE A 66 5.44 -13.60 -18.61
N VAL A 67 5.49 -13.27 -17.32
CA VAL A 67 6.49 -13.78 -16.36
C VAL A 67 5.83 -14.68 -15.32
N GLY A 68 6.59 -15.64 -14.78
CA GLY A 68 6.11 -16.54 -13.72
C GLY A 68 4.96 -17.43 -14.19
N ARG A 69 3.89 -17.50 -13.39
CA ARG A 69 2.72 -18.37 -13.65
C ARG A 69 1.68 -17.73 -14.57
N TRP A 70 2.08 -16.82 -15.46
CA TRP A 70 1.16 -16.08 -16.33
C TRP A 70 0.24 -16.99 -17.17
N LYS A 71 0.72 -18.17 -17.57
CA LYS A 71 -0.04 -19.16 -18.35
C LYS A 71 -1.22 -19.76 -17.59
N GLU A 72 -1.26 -19.61 -16.27
CA GLU A 72 -2.30 -20.16 -15.40
C GLU A 72 -3.35 -19.09 -15.01
N ILE A 73 -3.10 -17.83 -15.35
CA ILE A 73 -3.94 -16.70 -14.98
C ILE A 73 -4.86 -16.36 -16.16
N GLN A 74 -6.17 -16.43 -15.93
CA GLN A 74 -7.18 -16.12 -16.94
C GLN A 74 -7.58 -14.64 -16.89
N PRO A 75 -8.03 -14.03 -18.00
CA PRO A 75 -8.47 -12.63 -18.04
C PRO A 75 -9.56 -12.30 -17.01
N ALA A 76 -10.54 -13.19 -16.84
CA ALA A 76 -11.59 -13.02 -15.83
C ALA A 76 -11.03 -12.98 -14.39
N GLN A 77 -9.98 -13.75 -14.10
CA GLN A 77 -9.31 -13.71 -12.80
C GLN A 77 -8.58 -12.37 -12.60
N VAL A 78 -7.98 -11.80 -13.65
CA VAL A 78 -7.31 -10.49 -13.57
C VAL A 78 -8.32 -9.38 -13.25
N ILE A 79 -9.50 -9.41 -13.86
CA ILE A 79 -10.60 -8.48 -13.56
C ILE A 79 -11.07 -8.67 -12.11
N ALA A 80 -11.21 -9.91 -11.64
CA ALA A 80 -11.56 -10.18 -10.25
C ALA A 80 -10.50 -9.65 -9.25
N LEU A 81 -9.21 -9.88 -9.54
CA LEU A 81 -8.10 -9.36 -8.74
C LEU A 81 -8.11 -7.83 -8.69
N LYS A 82 -8.42 -7.16 -9.82
CA LYS A 82 -8.59 -5.70 -9.84
C LYS A 82 -9.66 -5.25 -8.86
N ARG A 83 -10.83 -5.88 -8.88
CA ARG A 83 -11.95 -5.53 -7.98
C ARG A 83 -11.57 -5.72 -6.51
N GLU A 84 -10.94 -6.84 -6.17
CA GLU A 84 -10.46 -7.13 -4.81
C GLU A 84 -9.43 -6.09 -4.31
N VAL A 85 -8.48 -5.74 -5.18
CA VAL A 85 -7.45 -4.75 -4.89
C VAL A 85 -8.04 -3.35 -4.78
N ASP A 86 -8.94 -2.97 -5.69
CA ASP A 86 -9.67 -1.70 -5.63
C ASP A 86 -10.45 -1.58 -4.32
N GLU A 87 -11.28 -2.57 -3.99
CA GLU A 87 -12.06 -2.58 -2.76
C GLU A 87 -11.15 -2.37 -1.54
N THR A 88 -10.05 -3.12 -1.48
CA THR A 88 -9.09 -3.01 -0.37
C THR A 88 -8.41 -1.64 -0.33
N MET A 89 -7.99 -1.09 -1.47
CA MET A 89 -7.30 0.20 -1.56
C MET A 89 -8.22 1.37 -1.19
N TYR A 90 -9.44 1.39 -1.71
CA TYR A 90 -10.41 2.45 -1.44
C TYR A 90 -10.96 2.36 -0.01
N ALA A 91 -11.26 1.16 0.51
CA ALA A 91 -11.73 0.99 1.89
C ALA A 91 -10.70 1.44 2.94
N ASN A 92 -9.41 1.38 2.60
CA ASN A 92 -8.31 1.77 3.47
C ASN A 92 -7.63 3.07 3.04
N ARG A 93 -8.27 3.89 2.19
CA ARG A 93 -7.67 5.11 1.60
C ARG A 93 -7.02 6.05 2.61
N LEU A 94 -7.64 6.22 3.78
CA LEU A 94 -7.16 7.10 4.85
C LEU A 94 -5.85 6.63 5.48
N LEU A 95 -5.47 5.37 5.27
CA LEU A 95 -4.22 4.81 5.79
C LEU A 95 -3.05 5.03 4.86
N PHE A 96 -3.25 5.43 3.60
CA PHE A 96 -2.20 5.59 2.61
C PHE A 96 -1.88 7.06 2.34
N SER A 97 -0.63 7.34 2.00
CA SER A 97 -0.25 8.65 1.47
C SER A 97 -0.91 8.89 0.11
N ASP A 98 -1.03 10.17 -0.24
CA ASP A 98 -1.55 10.56 -1.55
C ASP A 98 -0.61 10.11 -2.68
N ASP A 99 0.69 10.07 -2.44
CA ASP A 99 1.70 9.60 -3.39
C ASP A 99 1.56 8.10 -3.69
N LEU A 100 1.36 7.28 -2.65
CA LEU A 100 1.10 5.85 -2.82
C LEU A 100 -0.21 5.63 -3.59
N PHE A 101 -1.26 6.36 -3.23
CA PHE A 101 -2.54 6.21 -3.90
C PHE A 101 -2.50 6.66 -5.36
N THR A 102 -1.76 7.71 -5.67
CA THR A 102 -1.53 8.19 -7.04
C THR A 102 -0.76 7.15 -7.86
N ALA A 103 0.31 6.57 -7.30
CA ALA A 103 1.06 5.51 -7.96
C ALA A 103 0.21 4.26 -8.20
N TYR A 104 -0.68 3.94 -7.27
CA TYR A 104 -1.66 2.87 -7.43
C TYR A 104 -2.61 3.12 -8.59
N GLN A 105 -3.21 4.31 -8.66
CA GLN A 105 -4.11 4.69 -9.75
C GLN A 105 -3.38 4.68 -11.10
N ALA A 106 -2.11 5.11 -11.15
CA ALA A 106 -1.28 5.04 -12.34
C ALA A 106 -1.05 3.58 -12.80
N PHE A 107 -0.75 2.67 -11.87
CA PHE A 107 -0.62 1.24 -12.19
C PHE A 107 -1.95 0.65 -12.70
N MET A 108 -3.08 0.99 -12.09
CA MET A 108 -4.39 0.55 -12.56
C MET A 108 -4.72 1.10 -13.96
N ALA A 109 -4.39 2.36 -14.22
CA ALA A 109 -4.56 2.97 -15.54
C ALA A 109 -3.64 2.34 -16.60
N ALA A 110 -2.43 1.91 -16.24
CA ALA A 110 -1.55 1.16 -17.14
C ALA A 110 -2.09 -0.25 -17.45
N MET A 111 -2.70 -0.91 -16.47
CA MET A 111 -3.25 -2.25 -16.60
C MET A 111 -4.63 -2.32 -17.28
N PHE A 112 -5.46 -1.29 -17.11
CA PHE A 112 -6.87 -1.29 -17.50
C PHE A 112 -7.27 0.00 -18.19
N ALA A 113 -8.12 -0.11 -19.21
CA ALA A 113 -8.76 1.02 -19.86
C ALA A 113 -9.88 1.54 -18.95
N MET A 114 -9.52 2.44 -18.04
CA MET A 114 -10.43 3.01 -17.05
C MET A 114 -11.55 3.82 -17.71
N PHE A 115 -12.75 3.80 -17.12
CA PHE A 115 -13.93 4.57 -17.57
C PHE A 115 -14.49 4.19 -18.96
N ALA A 116 -14.30 2.94 -19.41
CA ALA A 116 -14.78 2.49 -20.72
C ALA A 116 -16.30 2.61 -20.89
N THR A 117 -17.10 2.14 -19.92
CA THR A 117 -18.57 2.34 -19.85
C THR A 117 -19.04 2.15 -18.39
N ALA A 118 -20.24 2.64 -18.04
CA ALA A 118 -20.81 2.47 -16.70
C ALA A 118 -21.23 1.02 -16.39
N ASP A 119 -21.55 0.24 -17.42
CA ASP A 119 -22.20 -1.08 -17.29
C ASP A 119 -21.26 -2.26 -17.60
N ALA A 120 -20.00 -2.02 -18.00
CA ALA A 120 -19.06 -3.08 -18.36
C ALA A 120 -17.72 -2.98 -17.60
N ASP A 121 -17.08 -4.13 -17.44
CA ASP A 121 -15.75 -4.23 -16.84
C ASP A 121 -14.69 -3.47 -17.65
N ALA A 122 -13.76 -2.84 -16.94
CA ALA A 122 -12.64 -2.14 -17.56
C ALA A 122 -11.78 -3.13 -18.36
N PRO A 123 -11.63 -2.93 -19.69
CA PRO A 123 -10.82 -3.81 -20.53
C PRO A 123 -9.35 -3.82 -20.11
N ILE A 124 -8.70 -4.97 -20.19
CA ILE A 124 -7.29 -5.15 -19.88
C ILE A 124 -6.43 -4.58 -21.01
N ARG A 125 -5.50 -3.69 -20.70
CA ARG A 125 -4.58 -3.07 -21.67
C ARG A 125 -3.36 -3.95 -21.97
N ALA A 126 -3.08 -4.97 -21.17
CA ALA A 126 -1.98 -5.88 -21.42
C ALA A 126 -2.15 -6.64 -22.76
N PRO A 127 -1.08 -6.78 -23.56
CA PRO A 127 -1.20 -7.32 -24.92
C PRO A 127 -1.51 -8.82 -24.89
N ILE A 128 -2.46 -9.30 -25.70
CA ILE A 128 -2.85 -10.73 -25.78
C ILE A 128 -1.66 -11.64 -26.17
N SER A 129 -0.82 -11.16 -27.08
CA SER A 129 0.35 -11.86 -27.60
C SER A 129 1.56 -10.94 -27.64
N ARG A 130 2.74 -11.46 -27.32
CA ARG A 130 4.01 -10.75 -27.49
C ARG A 130 5.02 -11.65 -28.22
N PRO A 131 5.58 -11.20 -29.36
CA PRO A 131 6.64 -11.92 -30.05
C PRO A 131 7.80 -12.24 -29.11
N GLY A 132 8.27 -13.49 -29.14
CA GLY A 132 9.37 -13.98 -28.30
C GLY A 132 9.00 -14.36 -26.86
N LEU A 133 7.82 -13.99 -26.35
CA LEU A 133 7.39 -14.35 -24.98
C LEU A 133 6.22 -15.35 -24.97
N GLY A 134 5.21 -15.14 -25.81
CA GLY A 134 4.07 -16.05 -25.89
C GLY A 134 2.80 -15.44 -26.47
N ASP A 135 1.81 -16.30 -26.66
CA ASP A 135 0.47 -15.93 -27.13
C ASP A 135 -0.58 -16.61 -26.24
N ARG A 136 -1.45 -15.82 -25.60
CA ARG A 136 -2.54 -16.36 -24.76
C ARG A 136 -3.55 -17.16 -25.56
N ARG A 137 -3.67 -16.91 -26.87
CA ARG A 137 -4.58 -17.66 -27.77
C ARG A 137 -4.22 -19.14 -27.90
N ASN A 138 -2.97 -19.49 -27.59
CA ASN A 138 -2.47 -20.87 -27.65
C ASN A 138 -2.65 -21.65 -26.34
N LEU A 139 -3.26 -21.04 -25.31
CA LEU A 139 -3.43 -21.67 -24.01
C LEU A 139 -4.74 -22.48 -23.94
N PRO A 140 -4.79 -23.58 -23.16
CA PRO A 140 -5.91 -24.51 -23.16
C PRO A 140 -7.22 -23.90 -22.62
N TRP A 141 -7.14 -22.83 -21.83
CA TRP A 141 -8.31 -22.12 -21.31
C TRP A 141 -8.80 -21.01 -22.25
N TRP A 142 -8.12 -20.76 -23.37
CA TRP A 142 -8.49 -19.68 -24.28
C TRP A 142 -9.79 -19.99 -25.03
N ASN A 143 -10.67 -19.00 -25.08
CA ASN A 143 -11.89 -18.98 -25.88
C ASN A 143 -11.97 -17.60 -26.57
N PRO A 144 -12.33 -17.51 -27.87
CA PRO A 144 -12.55 -16.24 -28.56
C PRO A 144 -13.39 -15.20 -27.80
N ALA A 145 -14.37 -15.61 -26.99
CA ALA A 145 -15.16 -14.69 -26.17
C ALA A 145 -14.30 -13.86 -25.18
N LEU A 146 -13.18 -14.40 -24.71
CA LEU A 146 -12.24 -13.72 -23.80
C LEU A 146 -11.50 -12.55 -24.45
N GLN A 147 -11.52 -12.44 -25.79
CA GLN A 147 -10.94 -11.31 -26.48
C GLN A 147 -11.62 -9.99 -26.08
N SER A 148 -12.91 -10.03 -25.73
CA SER A 148 -13.66 -8.87 -25.23
C SER A 148 -13.12 -8.31 -23.91
N CYS A 149 -12.37 -9.11 -23.14
CA CYS A 149 -11.74 -8.66 -21.90
C CYS A 149 -10.52 -7.76 -22.14
N PHE A 150 -10.04 -7.63 -23.37
CA PHE A 150 -8.83 -6.86 -23.70
C PHE A 150 -9.18 -5.57 -24.46
N SER A 151 -8.40 -4.53 -24.21
CA SER A 151 -8.50 -3.25 -24.93
C SER A 151 -7.99 -3.41 -26.36
N THR A 152 -8.77 -2.92 -27.32
CA THR A 152 -8.42 -2.90 -28.75
C THR A 152 -7.83 -1.57 -29.21
N GLY A 153 -8.13 -0.47 -28.52
CA GLY A 153 -7.77 0.89 -28.94
C GLY A 153 -6.51 1.45 -28.30
N ASP A 154 -6.10 0.93 -27.14
CA ASP A 154 -4.97 1.48 -26.36
C ASP A 154 -4.28 0.38 -25.53
N PRO A 155 -3.55 -0.55 -26.17
CA PRO A 155 -2.78 -1.56 -25.47
C PRO A 155 -1.52 -0.93 -24.86
N ALA A 156 -1.30 -1.15 -23.57
CA ALA A 156 -0.10 -0.71 -22.88
C ALA A 156 1.08 -1.64 -23.19
N THR A 157 2.28 -1.07 -23.24
CA THR A 157 3.51 -1.84 -23.36
C THR A 157 3.86 -2.49 -22.03
N LEU A 158 4.63 -3.60 -22.04
CA LEU A 158 5.07 -4.21 -20.77
C LEU A 158 6.00 -3.27 -20.01
N ASP A 159 6.75 -2.42 -20.70
CA ASP A 159 7.70 -1.50 -20.07
C ASP A 159 6.94 -0.40 -19.32
N GLU A 160 5.84 0.11 -19.87
CA GLU A 160 4.92 1.02 -19.17
C GLU A 160 4.31 0.35 -17.92
N ILE A 161 3.81 -0.88 -18.06
CA ILE A 161 3.20 -1.62 -16.94
C ILE A 161 4.23 -1.90 -15.85
N SER A 162 5.42 -2.33 -16.23
CA SER A 162 6.52 -2.63 -15.30
C SER A 162 7.00 -1.36 -14.61
N ALA A 163 7.18 -0.26 -15.34
CA ALA A 163 7.57 1.02 -14.78
C ALA A 163 6.54 1.54 -13.76
N ALA A 164 5.24 1.45 -14.09
CA ALA A 164 4.17 1.85 -13.17
C ALA A 164 4.16 0.98 -11.90
N TYR A 165 4.39 -0.34 -12.04
CA TYR A 165 4.51 -1.25 -10.90
C TYR A 165 5.75 -0.96 -10.03
N ASP A 166 6.87 -0.61 -10.64
CA ASP A 166 8.10 -0.23 -9.93
C ASP A 166 7.90 1.08 -9.16
N THR A 167 7.19 2.05 -9.73
CA THR A 167 6.78 3.28 -9.03
C THR A 167 5.88 2.95 -7.84
N LEU A 168 4.87 2.11 -8.03
CA LEU A 168 3.97 1.65 -6.97
C LEU A 168 4.75 0.95 -5.84
N SER A 169 5.65 0.03 -6.18
CA SER A 169 6.49 -0.70 -5.22
C SER A 169 7.40 0.23 -4.43
N ARG A 170 7.95 1.26 -5.08
CA ARG A 170 8.76 2.29 -4.43
C ARG A 170 7.93 3.10 -3.43
N GLN A 171 6.71 3.48 -3.79
CA GLN A 171 5.83 4.21 -2.86
C GLN A 171 5.34 3.35 -1.70
N PHE A 172 5.05 2.07 -1.93
CA PHE A 172 4.78 1.14 -0.84
C PHE A 172 5.95 1.07 0.13
N ARG A 173 7.18 1.02 -0.39
CA ARG A 173 8.38 1.08 0.45
C ARG A 173 8.43 2.38 1.27
N THR A 174 8.16 3.52 0.67
CA THR A 174 8.12 4.81 1.40
C THR A 174 7.05 4.85 2.50
N ASP A 175 5.86 4.32 2.24
CA ASP A 175 4.74 4.35 3.20
C ASP A 175 4.90 3.33 4.36
N LEU A 176 5.58 2.22 4.09
CA LEU A 176 5.87 1.16 5.07
C LEU A 176 7.11 1.50 5.91
N TYR A 177 8.17 1.98 5.27
CA TYR A 177 9.34 2.50 5.96
C TYR A 177 9.10 3.96 6.26
N VAL A 178 8.55 4.23 7.45
CA VAL A 178 8.74 5.54 8.08
C VAL A 178 10.25 5.74 8.13
N LEU A 179 10.80 6.49 7.17
CA LEU A 179 12.15 7.02 7.28
C LEU A 179 12.15 7.70 8.64
N HIS A 180 12.96 7.15 9.56
CA HIS A 180 13.30 7.80 10.80
C HIS A 180 14.02 9.08 10.40
N SER A 181 13.26 10.13 10.07
CA SER A 181 13.78 11.47 9.89
C SER A 181 14.18 11.95 11.27
N ARG A 182 15.50 11.85 11.49
CA ARG A 182 16.37 12.49 12.47
C ARG A 182 15.77 13.66 13.25
#